data_AF-A0ABD2NA73-F1
#
_entry.id   AF-A0ABD2NA73-F1
#
_cell.length_a   1.000
_cell.length_b   1.000
_cell.length_c   1.000
_cell.angle_alpha   90.00
_cell.angle_beta   90.00
_cell.angle_gamma   90.00
#
_symmetry.space_group_name_H-M   'P 1'
#
loop_
_entity.id
_entity.type
_entity.pdbx_description
1 polymer ?
#
loop_
_entity_poly.entity_id
_entity_poly.type
_entity_poly.pdbx_seq_one_letter_code
_entity_poly.pdbx_strand_id
1 'polypeptide(L)'
;MGNISIIVAVYSCIGFFTFVTPLILHLVTRKYVTNLDYNTDKDTYIASTINFLCITRETKFKVEDVKVPDVPGLFTTLIAKGKALFLDPQFFDSPDHYSRLMGYDKPIDFKMYAPNTDSSDSCPKPPS
;
A
#
# COMPACT_ATOMS: atom_id res chain seq x y z
N MET A 1 51.90 -2.53 -0.69
CA MET A 1 50.73 -2.08 -1.47
C MET A 1 49.42 -2.78 -1.08
N GLY A 2 49.40 -4.03 -0.61
CA GLY A 2 48.15 -4.77 -0.29
C GLY A 2 47.26 -4.21 0.82
N ASN A 3 47.83 -3.56 1.85
CA ASN A 3 47.03 -3.02 2.97
C ASN A 3 46.14 -1.84 2.55
N ILE A 4 46.59 -1.05 1.57
CA ILE A 4 45.85 0.13 1.09
C ILE A 4 44.57 -0.30 0.35
N SER A 5 44.64 -1.38 -0.43
CA SER A 5 43.49 -1.92 -1.16
C SER A 5 42.40 -2.44 -0.22
N ILE A 6 42.78 -3.15 0.86
CA ILE A 6 41.84 -3.63 1.88
C ILE A 6 41.19 -2.46 2.62
N ILE A 7 41.99 -1.46 3.00
CA ILE A 7 41.52 -0.24 3.67
C ILE A 7 40.47 0.47 2.80
N VAL A 8 40.77 0.70 1.53
CA VAL A 8 39.85 1.36 0.59
C VAL A 8 38.56 0.55 0.42
N ALA A 9 38.65 -0.78 0.29
CA ALA A 9 37.48 -1.64 0.17
C ALA A 9 36.57 -1.56 1.42
N VAL A 10 37.15 -1.62 2.62
CA VAL A 10 36.39 -1.56 3.88
C VAL A 10 35.74 -0.20 4.07
N TYR A 11 36.48 0.90 3.88
CA TYR A 11 35.92 2.24 4.02
C TYR A 11 34.88 2.55 2.93
N SER A 12 35.01 2.00 1.72
CA SER A 12 33.99 2.12 0.67
C SER A 12 32.70 1.41 1.05
N CYS A 13 32.79 0.17 1.56
CA CYS A 13 31.63 -0.56 2.06
C CYS A 13 30.94 0.19 3.21
N ILE A 14 31.71 0.63 4.21
CA ILE A 14 31.17 1.40 5.35
C ILE A 14 30.49 2.68 4.85
N GLY A 15 31.15 3.43 3.96
CA GLY A 15 30.61 4.62 3.32
C GLY A 15 29.26 4.35 2.64
N PHE A 16 29.19 3.30 1.81
CA PHE A 16 27.97 2.88 1.14
C PHE A 16 26.84 2.64 2.15
N PHE A 17 27.07 1.84 3.19
CA PHE A 17 26.04 1.59 4.21
C PHE A 17 25.65 2.86 4.97
N THR A 18 26.60 3.74 5.29
CA THR A 18 26.32 4.98 6.02
C THR A 18 25.46 5.97 5.23
N PHE A 19 25.49 5.94 3.90
CA PHE A 19 24.62 6.80 3.06
C PHE A 19 23.35 6.08 2.62
N VAL A 20 23.44 4.79 2.29
CA VAL A 20 22.30 4.01 1.80
C VAL A 20 21.29 3.77 2.91
N THR A 21 21.72 3.52 4.14
CA THR A 21 20.80 3.31 5.27
C THR A 21 19.92 4.55 5.54
N PRO A 22 20.47 5.77 5.73
CA PRO A 22 19.63 6.95 5.88
C PRO A 22 18.85 7.29 4.61
N LEU A 23 19.36 6.98 3.41
CA LEU A 23 18.63 7.21 2.16
C LEU A 23 17.40 6.29 2.06
N ILE A 24 17.54 5.00 2.32
CA ILE A 24 16.44 4.04 2.34
C ILE A 24 15.46 4.41 3.44
N LEU A 25 15.94 4.65 4.66
CA LEU A 25 15.09 5.03 5.77
C LEU A 25 14.28 6.27 5.40
N HIS A 26 14.92 7.31 4.88
CA HIS A 26 14.28 8.55 4.44
C HIS A 26 13.26 8.34 3.30
N LEU A 27 13.53 7.43 2.36
CA LEU A 27 12.57 7.07 1.31
C LEU A 27 11.33 6.36 1.89
N VAL A 28 11.51 5.53 2.93
CA VAL A 28 10.41 4.84 3.60
C VAL A 28 9.56 5.82 4.43
N THR A 29 10.18 6.67 5.25
CA THR A 29 9.45 7.64 6.08
C THR A 29 8.65 8.64 5.24
N ARG A 30 9.12 8.99 4.03
CA ARG A 30 8.39 9.87 3.09
C ARG A 30 7.03 9.35 2.65
N LYS A 31 6.78 8.04 2.73
CA LYS A 31 5.53 7.41 2.26
C LYS A 31 4.56 7.07 3.40
N TYR A 32 4.93 7.42 4.63
CA TYR A 32 4.18 7.10 5.83
C TYR A 32 3.01 8.08 6.03
N VAL A 33 1.78 7.55 6.02
CA VAL A 33 0.60 8.31 6.44
C VAL A 33 0.46 8.12 7.94
N THR A 34 0.48 9.23 8.67
CA THR A 34 0.54 9.23 10.14
C THR A 34 -0.80 9.38 10.81
N ASN A 35 -1.81 9.99 10.18
CA ASN A 35 -3.15 10.11 10.77
C ASN A 35 -4.20 10.10 9.66
N LEU A 36 -5.37 9.54 9.95
CA LEU A 36 -6.51 9.53 9.05
C LEU A 36 -7.75 9.98 9.82
N ASP A 37 -8.09 11.26 9.67
CA ASP A 37 -9.22 11.87 10.36
C ASP A 37 -10.50 11.66 9.54
N TYR A 38 -11.55 11.18 10.20
CA TYR A 38 -12.88 11.04 9.61
C TYR A 38 -13.71 12.27 9.93
N ASN A 39 -14.22 12.94 8.90
CA ASN A 39 -15.15 14.06 9.08
C ASN A 39 -16.60 13.57 8.88
N THR A 40 -17.33 13.46 9.98
CA THR A 40 -18.72 12.98 10.05
C THR A 40 -19.71 13.87 9.28
N ASP A 41 -19.42 15.17 9.12
CA ASP A 41 -20.35 16.12 8.50
C ASP A 41 -20.39 16.00 6.97
N LYS A 42 -19.32 15.49 6.35
CA LYS A 42 -19.15 15.47 4.88
C LYS A 42 -18.89 14.09 4.29
N ASP A 43 -18.85 13.04 5.12
CA ASP A 43 -18.44 11.68 4.73
C ASP A 43 -17.11 11.68 3.93
N THR A 44 -16.19 12.54 4.35
CA THR A 44 -14.87 12.70 3.74
C THR A 44 -13.79 12.28 4.71
N TYR A 45 -12.82 11.53 4.19
CA TYR A 45 -11.62 11.13 4.92
C TYR A 45 -10.49 12.11 4.63
N ILE A 46 -9.76 12.49 5.68
CA ILE A 46 -8.59 13.35 5.60
C ILE A 46 -7.38 12.49 5.96
N ALA A 47 -6.58 12.08 4.97
CA ALA A 47 -5.28 11.51 5.28
C ALA A 47 -4.26 12.62 5.49
N SER A 48 -3.70 12.65 6.68
CA SER A 48 -2.56 13.48 7.04
C SER A 48 -1.27 12.71 6.72
N THR A 49 -0.69 13.02 5.56
CA THR A 49 0.62 12.48 5.14
C THR A 49 1.73 13.43 5.56
N ILE A 50 2.83 12.91 6.07
CA ILE A 50 4.02 13.73 6.33
C ILE A 50 4.84 13.85 5.04
N ASN A 51 5.07 15.07 4.58
CA ASN A 51 5.89 15.35 3.41
C ASN A 51 7.39 15.39 3.75
N PHE A 52 8.26 15.48 2.75
CA PHE A 52 9.74 15.50 2.82
C PHE A 52 10.36 16.40 3.91
N LEU A 53 9.68 17.47 4.32
CA LEU A 53 10.13 18.45 5.33
C LEU A 53 9.50 18.23 6.71
N CYS A 54 8.98 17.04 7.01
CA CYS A 54 8.14 16.79 8.21
C CYS A 54 6.90 17.70 8.27
N ILE A 55 6.40 18.12 7.10
CA ILE A 55 5.22 19.00 7.01
C ILE A 55 3.99 18.13 6.79
N THR A 56 3.01 18.25 7.68
CA THR A 56 1.71 17.60 7.54
C THR A 56 0.98 18.15 6.30
N ARG A 57 0.58 17.23 5.42
CA ARG A 57 -0.24 17.51 4.24
C ARG A 57 -1.53 16.72 4.36
N GLU A 58 -2.62 17.45 4.49
CA GLU A 58 -3.97 16.89 4.51
C GLU A 58 -4.44 16.64 3.07
N THR A 59 -4.82 15.39 2.77
CA THR A 59 -5.46 15.03 1.50
C THR A 59 -6.88 14.58 1.79
N LYS A 60 -7.85 15.33 1.26
CA LYS A 60 -9.28 15.02 1.39
C LYS A 60 -9.72 14.12 0.25
N PHE A 61 -10.23 12.93 0.58
CA PHE A 61 -10.77 11.97 -0.38
C PHE A 61 -12.00 11.27 0.18
N LYS A 62 -12.79 10.69 -0.71
CA LYS A 62 -13.92 9.83 -0.38
C LYS A 62 -13.53 8.36 -0.54
N VAL A 63 -14.25 7.44 0.10
CA VAL A 63 -14.05 5.99 -0.06
C VAL A 63 -14.16 5.55 -1.52
N GLU A 64 -15.01 6.23 -2.29
CA GLU A 64 -15.23 6.00 -3.73
C GLU A 64 -13.95 6.16 -4.56
N ASP A 65 -13.06 7.07 -4.15
CA ASP A 65 -11.82 7.42 -4.84
C ASP A 65 -10.61 6.60 -4.36
N VAL A 66 -10.85 5.63 -3.47
CA VAL A 66 -9.82 4.76 -2.88
C VAL A 66 -9.78 3.44 -3.66
N LYS A 67 -8.60 3.12 -4.18
CA LYS A 67 -8.30 1.83 -4.79
C LYS A 67 -7.33 1.07 -3.91
N VAL A 68 -7.78 -0.06 -3.37
CA VAL A 68 -6.89 -1.01 -2.69
C VAL A 68 -6.29 -1.94 -3.75
N PRO A 69 -4.96 -2.04 -3.87
CA PRO A 69 -4.35 -3.00 -4.78
C PRO A 69 -4.50 -4.43 -4.24
N ASP A 70 -4.75 -5.41 -5.12
CA ASP A 70 -4.88 -6.83 -4.76
C ASP A 70 -3.63 -7.39 -4.04
N VAL A 71 -2.47 -6.83 -4.37
CA VAL A 71 -1.20 -7.14 -3.73
C VAL A 71 -0.67 -5.87 -3.06
N PRO A 72 -0.69 -5.78 -1.72
CA PRO A 72 -0.06 -4.67 -1.01
C PRO A 72 1.44 -4.66 -1.31
N GLY A 73 1.94 -3.51 -1.77
CA GLY A 73 3.37 -3.31 -1.98
C GLY A 73 4.08 -3.09 -0.64
N LEU A 74 5.42 -3.22 -0.63
CA LEU A 74 6.24 -3.10 0.60
C LEU A 74 5.97 -1.82 1.42
N PHE A 75 5.46 -0.76 0.76
CA PHE A 75 5.10 0.53 1.38
C PHE A 75 3.81 1.12 0.76
N THR A 76 2.83 0.29 0.40
CA THR A 76 1.58 0.79 -0.20
C THR A 76 0.41 -0.09 0.19
N THR A 77 -0.48 0.48 1.01
CA THR A 77 -1.69 -0.18 1.51
C THR A 77 -2.91 0.25 0.70
N LEU A 78 -2.95 1.52 0.26
CA LEU A 78 -4.03 2.02 -0.61
C LEU A 78 -3.54 3.07 -1.59
N ILE A 79 -4.33 3.33 -2.61
CA ILE A 79 -4.13 4.43 -3.56
C ILE A 79 -5.34 5.37 -3.45
N ALA A 80 -5.15 6.56 -2.89
CA ALA A 80 -6.18 7.60 -2.84
C ALA A 80 -5.87 8.67 -3.88
N LYS A 81 -6.79 8.95 -4.81
CA LYS A 81 -6.59 9.96 -5.89
C LYS A 81 -5.25 9.82 -6.64
N GLY A 82 -4.85 8.58 -6.93
CA GLY A 82 -3.61 8.29 -7.65
C GLY A 82 -2.32 8.40 -6.83
N LYS A 83 -2.40 8.70 -5.53
CA LYS A 83 -1.25 8.66 -4.60
C LYS A 83 -1.26 7.36 -3.81
N ALA A 84 -0.16 6.61 -3.93
CA ALA A 84 0.11 5.44 -3.12
C ALA A 84 0.44 5.85 -1.68
N LEU A 85 -0.42 5.45 -0.75
CA LEU A 85 -0.33 5.74 0.68
C LEU A 85 -0.08 4.44 1.45
N PHE A 86 0.82 4.49 2.42
CA PHE A 86 0.99 3.42 3.40
C PHE A 86 0.17 3.76 4.64
N LEU A 87 -0.82 2.93 4.94
CA LEU A 87 -1.60 3.03 6.16
C LEU A 87 -1.07 2.03 7.18
N ASP A 88 -0.88 2.48 8.42
CA ASP A 88 -0.66 1.61 9.56
C ASP A 88 -1.92 1.61 10.46
N PRO A 89 -2.56 0.44 10.71
CA PRO A 89 -3.72 0.31 11.59
C PRO A 89 -3.55 0.92 12.98
N GLN A 90 -2.32 1.03 13.49
CA GLN A 90 -2.03 1.57 14.82
C GLN A 90 -2.31 3.07 14.96
N PHE A 91 -2.43 3.78 13.84
CA PHE A 91 -2.66 5.23 13.81
C PHE A 91 -4.13 5.60 13.56
N PHE A 92 -5.04 4.61 13.66
CA PHE A 92 -6.47 4.84 13.54
C PHE A 92 -7.10 4.94 14.94
N ASP A 93 -7.85 6.02 15.19
CA ASP A 93 -8.59 6.21 16.44
C ASP A 93 -9.69 5.15 16.64
N SER A 94 -10.23 4.61 15.54
CA SER A 94 -11.19 3.50 15.59
C SER A 94 -10.94 2.47 14.48
N PRO A 95 -10.88 1.16 14.82
CA PRO A 95 -10.74 0.08 13.86
C PRO A 95 -11.92 -0.06 12.89
N ASP A 96 -13.09 0.48 13.23
CA ASP A 96 -14.28 0.43 12.36
C ASP A 96 -14.08 1.26 11.09
N HIS A 97 -13.40 2.40 11.21
CA HIS A 97 -13.09 3.27 10.07
C HIS A 97 -12.06 2.65 9.13
N TYR A 98 -11.13 1.85 9.66
CA TYR A 98 -10.16 1.10 8.85
C TYR A 98 -10.88 0.06 7.96
N SER A 99 -11.81 -0.71 8.52
CA SER A 99 -12.56 -1.73 7.78
C SER A 99 -13.44 -1.13 6.69
N ARG A 100 -14.08 0.01 6.97
CA ARG A 100 -14.89 0.74 5.98
C ARG A 100 -14.05 1.33 4.84
N LEU A 101 -12.85 1.84 5.15
CA LEU A 101 -11.93 2.41 4.17
C LEU A 101 -11.31 1.36 3.24
N MET A 102 -10.91 0.21 3.79
CA MET A 102 -10.37 -0.90 3.02
C MET A 102 -11.42 -1.65 2.21
N GLY A 103 -12.72 -1.34 2.43
CA GLY A 103 -13.83 -1.97 1.73
C GLY A 103 -14.20 -3.35 2.27
N TYR A 104 -13.72 -3.73 3.46
CA TYR A 104 -14.06 -5.00 4.13
C TYR A 104 -15.52 -5.06 4.61
N ASP A 105 -16.18 -3.90 4.70
CA ASP A 105 -17.59 -3.78 5.08
C ASP A 105 -18.56 -4.14 3.93
N LYS A 106 -18.07 -4.19 2.68
CA LYS A 106 -18.90 -4.62 1.54
C LYS A 106 -18.92 -6.15 1.46
N PRO A 107 -20.07 -6.77 1.13
CA PRO A 107 -20.11 -8.20 0.88
C PRO A 107 -19.09 -8.52 -0.21
N ILE A 108 -18.16 -9.42 0.10
CA ILE A 108 -17.14 -9.88 -0.85
C ILE A 108 -17.89 -10.55 -2.01
N ASP A 109 -17.91 -9.91 -3.18
CA ASP A 109 -18.34 -10.56 -4.42
C ASP A 109 -17.26 -11.59 -4.81
N PHE A 110 -17.35 -12.79 -4.24
CA PHE A 110 -16.48 -13.95 -4.50
C PHE A 110 -16.66 -14.52 -5.93
N LYS A 111 -16.56 -13.67 -6.96
CA LYS A 111 -16.61 -14.09 -8.38
C LYS A 111 -15.23 -14.41 -8.98
N MET A 112 -14.24 -14.75 -8.16
CA MET A 112 -12.86 -14.97 -8.59
C MET A 112 -12.33 -16.38 -8.25
N TYR A 113 -13.13 -17.43 -8.47
CA TYR A 113 -12.60 -18.77 -8.76
C TYR A 113 -13.66 -19.68 -9.38
N ALA A 114 -14.10 -19.36 -10.61
CA ALA A 114 -14.63 -20.40 -11.48
C ALA A 114 -13.44 -20.89 -12.33
N PRO A 115 -12.89 -22.09 -12.11
CA PRO A 115 -12.03 -22.69 -13.12
C PRO A 115 -12.88 -22.78 -14.40
N ASN A 116 -12.42 -22.12 -15.46
CA ASN A 116 -13.02 -22.21 -16.79
C ASN A 116 -13.11 -23.69 -17.15
N THR A 117 -14.27 -24.29 -16.91
CA THR A 117 -14.59 -25.62 -17.38
C THR A 117 -15.23 -25.37 -18.73
N ASP A 118 -14.39 -25.23 -19.75
CA ASP A 118 -14.80 -25.27 -21.14
C ASP A 118 -15.46 -26.64 -21.37
N SER A 119 -16.75 -26.71 -21.08
CA SER A 119 -17.60 -27.86 -21.34
C SER A 119 -18.06 -27.76 -22.80
N SER A 120 -17.10 -27.81 -23.71
CA SER A 120 -17.35 -28.22 -25.08
C SER A 120 -17.18 -29.73 -25.15
N ASP A 121 -18.20 -30.48 -24.75
CA ASP A 121 -18.37 -31.84 -25.26
C ASP A 121 -19.86 -32.11 -25.47
N SER A 122 -20.19 -32.16 -26.75
CA SER A 122 -21.45 -32.53 -27.35
C SER A 122 -22.00 -33.85 -26.81
N CYS A 123 -23.26 -33.85 -26.39
CA CYS A 123 -24.03 -35.07 -26.19
C CYS A 123 -24.46 -35.64 -27.56
N PRO A 124 -24.02 -36.84 -28.00
CA PRO A 124 -24.63 -37.49 -29.15
C PRO A 124 -25.93 -38.18 -28.71
N LYS A 125 -27.05 -37.81 -29.36
CA LYS A 125 -28.34 -38.50 -29.20
C LYS A 125 -28.21 -39.98 -29.59
N PRO A 126 -28.82 -40.91 -28.83
CA PRO A 126 -28.90 -42.30 -29.24
C PRO A 126 -29.89 -42.47 -30.41
N PRO A 127 -29.57 -43.27 -31.45
CA PRO A 127 -30.54 -43.64 -32.47
C PRO A 127 -31.53 -44.68 -31.91
N SER A 128 -32.81 -44.42 -32.16
CA SER A 128 -33.95 -45.32 -32.01
C SER A 128 -33.93 -46.44 -33.04
#